data_AF-A0A3B9FEJ7-F1
#
_entry.id   AF-A0A3B9FEJ7-F1
#
_cell.length_a   1.000
_cell.length_b   1.000
_cell.length_c   1.000
_cell.angle_alpha   90.00
_cell.angle_beta   90.00
_cell.angle_gamma   90.00
#
_symmetry.space_group_name_H-M   'P 1'
#
loop_
_entity.id
_entity.type
_entity.pdbx_description
1 polymer ?
#
loop_
_entity_poly.entity_id
_entity_poly.type
_entity_poly.pdbx_seq_one_letter_code
_entity_poly.pdbx_strand_id
1 'polypeptide(L)'
;MKTSPKKLTIAAPRGFCAGVDRAVRIVEVALEKFGAPVYVRHEIVHNKTVVDGLAAQGAVFVDELDEVPADAPVVFSAHGVARAVVDEAARRNMIAVDATCPLVTKVHIETRRHADNHRHILLIGHAGHPEVEGTMGQVNPEDVTLIETVEDARTVTPPDGAALAFATQTTLSVDDTAEIISVLQFRFPEISGPRGEDICYATTNRQKAVKDIAGAVDLMLVIG
;
A
#
# COMPACT_ATOMS: atom_id res chain seq x y z
N MET A 1 -16.66 4.72 47.32
CA MET A 1 -16.49 5.62 46.16
C MET A 1 -17.34 5.09 45.02
N LYS A 2 -18.26 5.88 44.47
CA LYS A 2 -18.94 5.51 43.22
C LYS A 2 -17.92 5.67 42.10
N THR A 3 -17.56 4.58 41.44
CA THR A 3 -16.74 4.62 40.22
C THR A 3 -17.51 5.41 39.17
N SER A 4 -16.91 6.47 38.62
CA SER A 4 -17.46 7.18 37.47
C SER A 4 -17.77 6.18 36.35
N PRO A 5 -18.91 6.32 35.64
CA PRO A 5 -19.26 5.38 34.57
C PRO A 5 -18.18 5.39 33.48
N LYS A 6 -17.73 4.21 33.08
CA LYS A 6 -16.82 4.09 31.92
C LYS A 6 -17.56 4.50 30.66
N LYS A 7 -16.97 5.42 29.89
CA LYS A 7 -17.50 5.89 28.61
C LYS A 7 -16.71 5.25 27.48
N LEU A 8 -17.41 4.68 26.49
CA LEU A 8 -16.83 4.19 25.25
C LEU A 8 -17.05 5.23 24.15
N THR A 9 -15.96 5.76 23.60
CA THR A 9 -15.99 6.64 22.42
C THR A 9 -15.50 5.84 21.22
N ILE A 10 -16.20 5.96 20.08
CA ILE A 10 -15.89 5.19 18.88
C ILE A 10 -15.58 6.15 17.74
N ALA A 11 -14.38 6.05 17.16
CA ALA A 11 -13.97 6.86 16.01
C ALA A 11 -14.83 6.58 14.77
N ALA A 12 -15.07 7.60 13.96
CA ALA A 12 -15.72 7.48 12.66
C ALA A 12 -15.05 8.44 11.65
N PRO A 13 -14.56 7.96 10.49
CA PRO A 13 -14.58 6.56 10.03
C PRO A 13 -13.57 5.64 10.75
N ARG A 14 -13.80 4.33 10.68
CA ARG A 14 -12.93 3.24 11.20
C ARG A 14 -13.14 1.95 10.39
N GLY A 15 -12.28 0.94 10.56
CA GLY A 15 -12.47 -0.39 9.96
C GLY A 15 -12.12 -0.45 8.47
N PHE A 16 -12.88 -1.24 7.69
CA PHE A 16 -12.60 -1.50 6.27
C PHE A 16 -12.70 -0.25 5.39
N CYS A 17 -11.80 -0.14 4.41
CA CYS A 17 -11.90 0.82 3.31
C CYS A 17 -12.39 0.12 2.04
N ALA A 18 -12.70 0.89 0.99
CA ALA A 18 -13.18 0.32 -0.27
C ALA A 18 -12.18 -0.64 -0.93
N GLY A 19 -10.87 -0.37 -0.80
CA GLY A 19 -9.82 -1.25 -1.34
C GLY A 19 -9.77 -2.60 -0.63
N VAL A 20 -9.86 -2.60 0.70
CA VAL A 20 -9.90 -3.82 1.53
C VAL A 20 -11.14 -4.65 1.23
N ASP A 21 -12.32 -4.02 1.24
CA ASP A 21 -13.60 -4.69 0.97
C ASP A 21 -13.60 -5.37 -0.43
N ARG A 22 -13.14 -4.63 -1.45
CA ARG A 22 -12.97 -5.16 -2.80
C ARG A 22 -12.01 -6.36 -2.82
N ALA A 23 -10.86 -6.26 -2.16
CA ALA A 23 -9.82 -7.29 -2.24
C ALA A 23 -10.26 -8.60 -1.57
N VAL A 24 -10.88 -8.51 -0.39
CA VAL A 24 -11.48 -9.66 0.28
C VAL A 24 -12.55 -10.30 -0.59
N ARG A 25 -13.46 -9.49 -1.15
CA ARG A 25 -14.53 -10.00 -2.01
C ARG A 25 -13.99 -10.67 -3.28
N ILE A 26 -12.87 -10.20 -3.83
CA ILE A 26 -12.23 -10.85 -4.99
C ILE A 26 -11.78 -12.26 -4.66
N VAL A 27 -11.19 -12.49 -3.48
CA VAL A 27 -10.77 -13.84 -3.06
C VAL A 27 -11.99 -14.73 -2.84
N GLU A 28 -13.04 -14.23 -2.18
CA GLU A 28 -14.29 -14.98 -1.99
C GLU A 28 -14.93 -15.37 -3.33
N VAL A 29 -15.03 -14.44 -4.28
CA VAL A 29 -15.59 -14.70 -5.62
C VAL A 29 -14.69 -15.64 -6.42
N ALA A 30 -13.37 -15.57 -6.26
CA ALA A 30 -12.46 -16.52 -6.88
C ALA A 30 -12.69 -17.93 -6.32
N LEU A 31 -12.87 -18.09 -5.01
CA LEU A 31 -13.20 -19.37 -4.38
C LEU A 31 -14.56 -19.89 -4.84
N GLU A 32 -15.58 -19.03 -4.93
CA GLU A 32 -16.91 -19.38 -5.46
C GLU A 32 -16.83 -19.86 -6.93
N LYS A 33 -15.97 -19.22 -7.73
CA LYS A 33 -15.87 -19.48 -9.19
C LYS A 33 -14.99 -20.67 -9.54
N PHE A 34 -13.84 -20.80 -8.90
CA PHE A 34 -12.81 -21.78 -9.26
C PHE A 34 -12.76 -22.98 -8.31
N GLY A 35 -13.39 -22.88 -7.13
CA GLY A 35 -13.23 -23.86 -6.06
C GLY A 35 -11.88 -23.72 -5.35
N ALA A 36 -11.72 -24.45 -4.24
CA ALA A 36 -10.46 -24.50 -3.51
C ALA A 36 -9.47 -25.49 -4.19
N PRO A 37 -8.16 -25.19 -4.19
CA PRO A 37 -7.53 -24.00 -3.62
C PRO A 37 -7.51 -22.79 -4.57
N VAL A 38 -7.59 -21.58 -3.99
CA VAL A 38 -7.23 -20.32 -4.66
C VAL A 38 -5.96 -19.77 -4.01
N TYR A 39 -4.93 -19.49 -4.79
CA TYR A 39 -3.68 -18.95 -4.27
C TYR A 39 -3.75 -17.42 -4.18
N VAL A 40 -3.14 -16.85 -3.16
CA VAL A 40 -3.02 -15.40 -2.99
C VAL A 40 -1.56 -15.06 -2.74
N ARG A 41 -0.98 -14.19 -3.56
CA ARG A 41 0.41 -13.76 -3.40
C ARG A 41 0.47 -12.68 -2.30
N HIS A 42 1.19 -13.00 -1.23
CA HIS A 42 1.15 -12.36 0.09
C HIS A 42 -0.25 -12.39 0.74
N GLU A 43 -0.34 -11.96 2.00
CA GLU A 43 -1.64 -11.73 2.64
C GLU A 43 -2.48 -10.73 1.81
N ILE A 44 -3.76 -11.05 1.60
CA ILE A 44 -4.68 -10.20 0.80
C ILE A 44 -4.77 -8.78 1.38
N VAL A 45 -4.74 -8.70 2.72
CA VAL A 45 -4.66 -7.51 3.58
C VAL A 45 -3.94 -7.90 4.87
N HIS A 46 -3.26 -6.96 5.53
CA HIS A 46 -2.59 -7.20 6.82
C HIS A 46 -3.60 -7.29 7.99
N ASN A 47 -4.41 -8.35 8.02
CA ASN A 47 -5.30 -8.64 9.14
C ASN A 47 -5.47 -10.15 9.33
N LYS A 48 -4.96 -10.66 10.46
CA LYS A 48 -4.94 -12.09 10.77
C LYS A 48 -6.33 -12.73 10.74
N THR A 49 -7.35 -12.07 11.28
CA THR A 49 -8.72 -12.62 11.30
C THR A 49 -9.28 -12.80 9.89
N VAL A 50 -9.01 -11.86 8.98
CA VAL A 50 -9.42 -11.95 7.57
C VAL A 50 -8.65 -13.08 6.86
N VAL A 51 -7.33 -13.13 7.05
CA VAL A 51 -6.45 -14.16 6.46
C VAL A 51 -6.86 -15.56 6.92
N ASP A 52 -7.00 -15.77 8.23
CA ASP A 52 -7.42 -17.05 8.81
C ASP A 52 -8.83 -17.46 8.32
N GLY A 53 -9.74 -16.48 8.17
CA GLY A 53 -11.09 -16.70 7.65
C GLY A 53 -11.12 -17.16 6.19
N LEU A 54 -10.31 -16.55 5.33
CA LEU A 54 -10.18 -16.95 3.93
C LEU A 54 -9.43 -18.28 3.77
N ALA A 55 -8.42 -18.52 4.60
CA ALA A 55 -7.70 -19.80 4.62
C ALA A 55 -8.65 -20.95 4.99
N ALA A 56 -9.53 -20.76 5.96
CA ALA A 56 -10.56 -21.72 6.32
C ALA A 56 -11.57 -22.02 5.19
N GLN A 57 -11.70 -21.11 4.21
CA GLN A 57 -12.52 -21.29 3.01
C GLN A 57 -11.75 -21.92 1.84
N GLY A 58 -10.43 -22.13 1.96
CA GLY A 58 -9.58 -22.76 0.95
C GLY A 58 -8.65 -21.81 0.19
N ALA A 59 -8.47 -20.57 0.65
CA ALA A 59 -7.39 -19.72 0.16
C ALA A 59 -6.02 -20.22 0.67
N VAL A 60 -4.99 -20.15 -0.17
CA VAL A 60 -3.60 -20.48 0.19
C VAL A 60 -2.73 -19.25 -0.05
N PHE A 61 -2.14 -18.72 1.00
CA PHE A 61 -1.25 -17.56 0.93
C PHE A 61 0.18 -18.05 0.68
N VAL A 62 0.85 -17.45 -0.30
CA VAL A 62 2.23 -17.78 -0.72
C VAL A 62 3.04 -16.51 -0.86
N ASP A 63 4.36 -16.60 -0.76
CA ASP A 63 5.23 -15.44 -0.93
C ASP A 63 5.53 -15.23 -2.42
N GLU A 64 5.82 -16.32 -3.15
CA GLU A 64 6.23 -16.28 -4.54
C GLU A 64 5.34 -17.11 -5.47
N LEU A 65 5.40 -16.80 -6.77
CA LEU A 65 4.56 -17.48 -7.76
C LEU A 65 4.99 -18.92 -8.02
N ASP A 66 6.25 -19.29 -7.81
CA ASP A 66 6.78 -20.66 -8.03
C ASP A 66 6.18 -21.68 -7.06
N GLU A 67 5.64 -21.22 -5.93
CA GLU A 67 4.84 -22.01 -4.99
C GLU A 67 3.43 -22.34 -5.52
N VAL A 68 2.99 -21.68 -6.60
CA VAL A 68 1.65 -21.84 -7.19
C VAL A 68 1.66 -22.87 -8.33
N PRO A 69 0.80 -23.91 -8.30
CA PRO A 69 0.61 -24.84 -9.41
C PRO A 69 0.19 -24.13 -10.71
N ALA A 70 0.63 -24.64 -11.86
CA ALA A 70 0.44 -23.98 -13.16
C ALA A 70 -1.04 -23.81 -13.57
N ASP A 71 -1.92 -24.67 -13.11
CA ASP A 71 -3.36 -24.69 -13.41
C ASP A 71 -4.22 -24.02 -12.33
N ALA A 72 -3.62 -23.55 -11.23
CA ALA A 72 -4.34 -22.92 -10.13
C ALA A 72 -4.49 -21.40 -10.34
N PRO A 73 -5.62 -20.80 -9.92
CA PRO A 73 -5.79 -19.35 -9.95
C PRO A 73 -4.94 -18.69 -8.87
N VAL A 74 -4.37 -17.52 -9.20
CA VAL A 74 -3.61 -16.68 -8.27
C VAL A 74 -4.23 -15.29 -8.17
N VAL A 75 -4.34 -14.75 -6.96
CA VAL A 75 -4.80 -13.40 -6.67
C VAL A 75 -3.63 -12.54 -6.20
N PHE A 76 -3.39 -11.39 -6.81
CA PHE A 76 -2.42 -10.40 -6.29
C PHE A 76 -3.07 -9.58 -5.18
N SER A 77 -2.37 -9.37 -4.06
CA SER A 77 -2.92 -8.68 -2.89
C SER A 77 -3.32 -7.22 -3.14
N ALA A 78 -4.06 -6.61 -2.20
CA ALA A 78 -4.49 -5.22 -2.28
C ALA A 78 -3.33 -4.21 -2.37
N HIS A 79 -2.15 -4.60 -1.90
CA HIS A 79 -0.93 -3.78 -1.84
C HIS A 79 -0.25 -3.62 -3.21
N GLY A 80 -0.67 -4.36 -4.23
CA GLY A 80 -0.01 -4.35 -5.53
C GLY A 80 1.24 -5.22 -5.59
N VAL A 81 1.72 -5.43 -6.82
CA VAL A 81 2.90 -6.24 -7.12
C VAL A 81 3.79 -5.53 -8.14
N ALA A 82 5.08 -5.86 -8.12
CA ALA A 82 6.04 -5.39 -9.11
C ALA A 82 5.68 -5.88 -10.52
N ARG A 83 6.16 -5.18 -11.56
CA ARG A 83 5.93 -5.56 -12.95
C ARG A 83 6.47 -6.96 -13.26
N ALA A 84 7.61 -7.32 -12.70
CA ALA A 84 8.22 -8.64 -12.88
C ALA A 84 7.30 -9.79 -12.45
N VAL A 85 6.48 -9.60 -11.40
CA VAL A 85 5.51 -10.60 -10.93
C VAL A 85 4.37 -10.77 -11.93
N VAL A 86 3.87 -9.66 -12.51
CA VAL A 86 2.85 -9.70 -13.57
C VAL A 86 3.38 -10.39 -14.82
N ASP A 87 4.60 -10.04 -15.23
CA ASP A 87 5.28 -10.62 -16.40
C ASP A 87 5.55 -12.12 -16.19
N GLU A 88 5.90 -12.54 -14.97
CA GLU A 88 6.09 -13.96 -14.65
C GLU A 88 4.77 -14.74 -14.72
N ALA A 89 3.69 -14.22 -14.13
CA ALA A 89 2.38 -14.84 -14.21
C ALA A 89 1.91 -15.00 -15.68
N ALA A 90 2.14 -13.98 -16.50
CA ALA A 90 1.85 -14.02 -17.94
C ALA A 90 2.73 -15.05 -18.67
N ARG A 91 4.04 -15.06 -18.42
CA ARG A 91 5.00 -16.03 -19.00
C ARG A 91 4.62 -17.48 -18.67
N ARG A 92 4.06 -17.70 -17.48
CA ARG A 92 3.60 -19.02 -17.01
C ARG A 92 2.16 -19.34 -17.41
N ASN A 93 1.47 -18.45 -18.13
CA ASN A 93 0.06 -18.58 -18.52
C ASN A 93 -0.88 -18.82 -17.32
N MET A 94 -0.60 -18.19 -16.19
CA MET A 94 -1.39 -18.35 -14.97
C MET A 94 -2.74 -17.61 -15.07
N ILE A 95 -3.75 -18.14 -14.40
CA ILE A 95 -5.04 -17.45 -14.20
C ILE A 95 -4.85 -16.43 -13.06
N ALA A 96 -4.34 -15.25 -13.40
CA ALA A 96 -4.09 -14.19 -12.43
C ALA A 96 -5.28 -13.21 -12.30
N VAL A 97 -5.67 -12.89 -11.06
CA VAL A 97 -6.70 -11.91 -10.73
C VAL A 97 -6.08 -10.79 -9.89
N ASP A 98 -6.19 -9.56 -10.36
CA ASP A 98 -5.59 -8.40 -9.70
C ASP A 98 -6.54 -7.75 -8.68
N ALA A 99 -6.27 -7.98 -7.38
CA ALA A 99 -6.99 -7.34 -6.29
C ALA A 99 -6.35 -6.03 -5.81
N THR A 100 -5.30 -5.52 -6.49
CA THR A 100 -4.65 -4.24 -6.15
C THR A 100 -5.67 -3.14 -5.96
N CYS A 101 -5.53 -2.38 -4.88
CA CYS A 101 -6.37 -1.23 -4.61
C CYS A 101 -6.22 -0.20 -5.74
N PRO A 102 -7.30 0.35 -6.32
CA PRO A 102 -7.19 1.33 -7.40
C PRO A 102 -6.36 2.58 -7.03
N LEU A 103 -6.27 2.92 -5.74
CA LEU A 103 -5.44 4.03 -5.26
C LEU A 103 -3.95 3.68 -5.24
N VAL A 104 -3.59 2.41 -5.04
CA VAL A 104 -2.21 1.91 -5.24
C VAL A 104 -1.90 1.86 -6.74
N THR A 105 -2.83 1.37 -7.56
CA THR A 105 -2.68 1.37 -9.03
C THR A 105 -2.45 2.79 -9.58
N LYS A 106 -3.10 3.81 -8.99
CA LYS A 106 -2.85 5.22 -9.30
C LYS A 106 -1.38 5.58 -9.06
N VAL A 107 -0.82 5.27 -7.89
CA VAL A 107 0.60 5.50 -7.58
C VAL A 107 1.49 4.77 -8.58
N HIS A 108 1.22 3.49 -8.88
CA HIS A 108 1.99 2.73 -9.88
C HIS A 108 2.00 3.41 -11.27
N ILE A 109 0.84 3.89 -11.72
CA ILE A 109 0.71 4.59 -13.00
C ILE A 109 1.49 5.91 -12.99
N GLU A 110 1.41 6.68 -11.90
CA GLU A 110 2.12 7.95 -11.80
C GLU A 110 3.63 7.77 -11.73
N THR A 111 4.13 6.79 -10.95
CA THR A 111 5.55 6.44 -10.88
C THR A 111 6.11 6.10 -12.26
N ARG A 112 5.42 5.24 -13.04
CA ARG A 112 5.81 4.94 -14.43
C ARG A 112 5.80 6.18 -15.31
N ARG A 113 4.75 6.99 -15.22
CA ARG A 113 4.67 8.24 -15.99
C ARG A 113 5.83 9.17 -15.67
N HIS A 114 6.30 9.24 -14.42
CA HIS A 114 7.45 10.07 -14.07
C HIS A 114 8.74 9.52 -14.68
N ALA A 115 8.98 8.21 -14.61
CA ALA A 115 10.13 7.56 -15.24
C ALA A 115 10.11 7.71 -16.79
N ASP A 116 8.95 7.52 -17.43
CA ASP A 116 8.77 7.73 -18.88
C ASP A 116 9.06 9.17 -19.32
N ASN A 117 8.97 10.13 -18.39
CA ASN A 117 9.35 11.53 -18.61
C ASN A 117 10.78 11.84 -18.12
N HIS A 118 11.63 10.82 -17.97
CA HIS A 118 13.01 10.93 -17.52
C HIS A 118 13.18 11.67 -16.19
N ARG A 119 12.22 11.47 -15.27
CA ARG A 119 12.35 11.96 -13.90
C ARG A 119 12.78 10.83 -12.97
N HIS A 120 13.74 11.13 -12.09
CA HIS A 120 14.09 10.28 -10.97
C HIS A 120 13.03 10.41 -9.87
N ILE A 121 12.52 9.29 -9.36
CA ILE A 121 11.45 9.26 -8.37
C ILE A 121 12.04 9.12 -6.96
N LEU A 122 11.67 10.01 -6.06
CA LEU A 122 11.88 9.87 -4.62
C LEU A 122 10.61 9.29 -4.02
N LEU A 123 10.58 7.97 -3.81
CA LEU A 123 9.44 7.29 -3.21
C LEU A 123 9.51 7.41 -1.69
N ILE A 124 8.50 7.99 -1.07
CA ILE A 124 8.38 8.06 0.38
C ILE A 124 7.60 6.82 0.86
N GLY A 125 8.20 6.00 1.71
CA GLY A 125 7.58 4.74 2.14
C GLY A 125 8.43 4.00 3.16
N HIS A 126 8.00 2.82 3.57
CA HIS A 126 8.77 1.94 4.46
C HIS A 126 9.40 0.77 3.71
N ALA A 127 10.70 0.55 3.91
CA ALA A 127 11.42 -0.55 3.28
C ALA A 127 10.82 -1.91 3.66
N GLY A 128 10.75 -2.83 2.69
CA GLY A 128 10.17 -4.16 2.91
C GLY A 128 8.64 -4.20 2.96
N HIS A 129 7.93 -3.07 2.86
CA HIS A 129 6.48 -3.09 2.76
C HIS A 129 6.04 -3.52 1.34
N PRO A 130 5.11 -4.49 1.17
CA PRO A 130 4.72 -4.99 -0.15
C PRO A 130 4.28 -3.92 -1.15
N GLU A 131 3.62 -2.86 -0.67
CA GLU A 131 3.22 -1.72 -1.51
C GLU A 131 4.41 -0.91 -2.03
N VAL A 132 5.46 -0.78 -1.23
CA VAL A 132 6.69 -0.08 -1.61
C VAL A 132 7.46 -0.92 -2.62
N GLU A 133 7.65 -2.21 -2.36
CA GLU A 133 8.26 -3.14 -3.31
C GLU A 133 7.48 -3.18 -4.65
N GLY A 134 6.16 -3.21 -4.56
CA GLY A 134 5.27 -3.14 -5.71
C GLY A 134 5.45 -1.85 -6.51
N THR A 135 5.53 -0.70 -5.83
CA THR A 135 5.68 0.61 -6.46
C THR A 135 7.06 0.83 -7.06
N MET A 136 8.13 0.47 -6.35
CA MET A 136 9.51 0.53 -6.86
C MET A 136 9.68 -0.38 -8.07
N GLY A 137 9.12 -1.59 -8.01
CA GLY A 137 9.14 -2.57 -9.10
C GLY A 137 8.31 -2.20 -10.33
N GLN A 138 7.76 -0.98 -10.42
CA GLN A 138 7.13 -0.46 -11.62
C GLN A 138 8.12 0.18 -12.61
N VAL A 139 9.30 0.56 -12.13
CA VAL A 139 10.35 1.26 -12.87
C VAL A 139 11.69 0.55 -12.67
N ASN A 140 12.74 0.98 -13.38
CA ASN A 140 14.05 0.38 -13.15
C ASN A 140 14.62 0.82 -11.79
N PRO A 141 15.43 0.00 -11.11
CA PRO A 141 16.01 0.35 -9.82
C PRO A 141 16.81 1.66 -9.80
N GLU A 142 17.42 2.03 -10.93
CA GLU A 142 18.16 3.29 -11.10
C GLU A 142 17.27 4.54 -11.20
N ASP A 143 15.98 4.39 -11.50
CA ASP A 143 15.04 5.49 -11.69
C ASP A 143 14.29 5.88 -10.40
N VAL A 144 14.50 5.15 -9.30
CA VAL A 144 13.77 5.35 -8.03
C VAL A 144 14.69 5.26 -6.82
N THR A 145 14.45 6.10 -5.81
CA THR A 145 15.12 6.04 -4.51
C THR A 145 14.09 6.11 -3.40
N LEU A 146 14.20 5.18 -2.44
CA LEU A 146 13.34 5.14 -1.27
C LEU A 146 13.79 6.17 -0.21
N ILE A 147 12.83 6.84 0.40
CA ILE A 147 12.98 7.81 1.49
C ILE A 147 12.05 7.39 2.63
N GLU A 148 12.59 7.07 3.80
CA GLU A 148 11.77 6.65 4.95
C GLU A 148 11.64 7.76 5.99
N THR A 149 12.65 8.62 6.09
CA THR A 149 12.77 9.61 7.16
C THR A 149 13.08 11.02 6.67
N VAL A 150 12.89 11.99 7.56
CA VAL A 150 13.30 13.38 7.33
C VAL A 150 14.82 13.48 7.12
N GLU A 151 15.62 12.62 7.76
CA GLU A 151 17.06 12.62 7.56
C GLU A 151 17.46 12.06 6.19
N ASP A 152 16.78 11.03 5.69
CA ASP A 152 16.96 10.55 4.31
C ASP A 152 16.62 11.68 3.33
N ALA A 153 15.52 12.40 3.56
CA ALA A 153 15.15 13.55 2.75
C ALA A 153 16.19 14.68 2.79
N ARG A 154 16.94 14.84 3.89
CA ARG A 154 18.02 15.83 4.02
C ARG A 154 19.31 15.40 3.33
N THR A 155 19.59 14.10 3.31
CA THR A 155 20.87 13.55 2.85
C THR A 155 20.83 12.91 1.47
N VAL A 156 19.64 12.61 0.92
CA VAL A 156 19.48 11.99 -0.39
C VAL A 156 20.20 12.80 -1.47
N THR A 157 20.94 12.10 -2.33
CA THR A 157 21.65 12.68 -3.47
C THR A 157 21.16 11.99 -4.74
N PRO A 158 20.13 12.54 -5.40
CA PRO A 158 19.65 12.02 -6.69
C PRO A 158 20.73 12.15 -7.77
N PRO A 159 20.59 11.47 -8.92
CA PRO A 159 21.53 11.61 -10.03
C PRO A 159 21.70 13.06 -10.48
N ASP A 160 22.94 13.44 -10.81
CA ASP A 160 23.28 14.82 -11.18
C ASP A 160 22.46 15.31 -12.37
N GLY A 161 21.81 16.46 -12.22
CA GLY A 161 20.99 17.08 -13.26
C GLY A 161 19.67 16.38 -13.56
N ALA A 162 19.27 15.36 -12.79
CA ALA A 162 17.99 14.69 -12.96
C ALA A 162 16.82 15.63 -12.64
N ALA A 163 15.80 15.62 -13.50
CA ALA A 163 14.50 16.13 -13.12
C ALA A 163 13.89 15.19 -12.06
N LEU A 164 13.27 15.74 -11.03
CA LEU A 164 12.80 14.94 -9.89
C LEU A 164 11.28 14.88 -9.81
N ALA A 165 10.78 13.76 -9.32
CA ALA A 165 9.42 13.64 -8.83
C ALA A 165 9.42 12.93 -7.47
N PHE A 166 8.34 13.07 -6.70
CA PHE A 166 8.10 12.23 -5.53
C PHE A 166 6.73 11.54 -5.62
N ALA A 167 6.64 10.39 -4.97
CA ALA A 167 5.40 9.64 -4.76
C ALA A 167 5.40 9.14 -3.31
N THR A 168 4.24 8.76 -2.78
CA THR A 168 4.17 8.21 -1.41
C THR A 168 3.43 6.89 -1.34
N GLN A 169 3.81 6.06 -0.38
CA GLN A 169 2.98 4.96 0.10
C GLN A 169 1.63 5.52 0.62
N THR A 170 0.54 4.80 0.36
CA THR A 170 -0.84 5.26 0.58
C THR A 170 -1.28 5.26 2.05
N THR A 171 -0.48 4.65 2.93
CA THR A 171 -0.81 4.31 4.33
C THR A 171 0.05 5.02 5.37
N LEU A 172 0.89 5.99 4.95
CA LEU A 172 1.79 6.71 5.84
C LEU A 172 1.08 7.67 6.80
N SER A 173 1.80 8.04 7.87
CA SER A 173 1.47 9.18 8.72
C SER A 173 1.40 10.46 7.89
N VAL A 174 0.26 11.16 7.94
CA VAL A 174 0.06 12.41 7.19
C VAL A 174 1.05 13.48 7.66
N ASP A 175 1.31 13.54 8.97
CA ASP A 175 2.15 14.58 9.57
C ASP A 175 3.63 14.36 9.23
N ASP A 176 4.13 13.14 9.43
CA ASP A 176 5.54 12.80 9.16
C ASP A 176 5.86 12.93 7.66
N THR A 177 4.92 12.50 6.80
CA THR A 177 5.07 12.62 5.35
C THR A 177 5.10 14.08 4.90
N ALA A 178 4.28 14.95 5.51
CA ALA A 178 4.30 16.38 5.20
C ALA A 178 5.66 17.02 5.56
N GLU A 179 6.30 16.60 6.64
CA GLU A 179 7.64 17.06 7.02
C GLU A 179 8.70 16.61 5.99
N ILE A 180 8.67 15.34 5.58
CA ILE A 180 9.56 14.80 4.55
C ILE A 180 9.39 15.57 3.22
N ILE A 181 8.15 15.76 2.76
CA ILE A 181 7.85 16.50 1.52
C ILE A 181 8.36 17.94 1.62
N SER A 182 8.18 18.61 2.76
CA SER A 182 8.67 19.97 2.96
C SER A 182 10.19 20.08 2.80
N VAL A 183 10.93 19.11 3.36
CA VAL A 183 12.39 19.05 3.18
C VAL A 183 12.77 18.80 1.72
N LEU A 184 12.10 17.86 1.04
CA LEU A 184 12.36 17.58 -0.37
C LEU A 184 12.09 18.79 -1.26
N GLN A 185 10.97 19.50 -1.06
CA GLN A 185 10.63 20.71 -1.81
C GLN A 185 11.59 21.87 -1.52
N PHE A 186 12.09 21.98 -0.29
CA PHE A 186 13.12 22.98 0.04
C PHE A 186 14.44 22.69 -0.66
N ARG A 187 14.89 21.42 -0.66
CA ARG A 187 16.15 21.01 -1.30
C ARG A 187 16.06 20.98 -2.83
N PHE A 188 14.89 20.63 -3.36
CA PHE A 188 14.64 20.46 -4.78
C PHE A 188 13.39 21.25 -5.19
N PRO A 189 13.49 22.57 -5.38
CA PRO A 189 12.31 23.43 -5.66
C PRO A 189 11.50 23.04 -6.90
N GLU A 190 12.13 22.39 -7.88
CA GLU A 190 11.50 21.93 -9.13
C GLU A 190 10.96 20.49 -9.05
N ILE A 191 10.99 19.85 -7.87
CA ILE A 191 10.48 18.48 -7.70
C ILE A 191 8.97 18.42 -7.99
N SER A 192 8.59 17.51 -8.87
CA SER A 192 7.19 17.30 -9.24
C SER A 192 6.48 16.39 -8.24
N GLY A 193 5.35 16.82 -7.70
CA GLY A 193 4.48 15.97 -6.88
C GLY A 193 3.44 15.18 -7.68
N PRO A 194 2.69 14.28 -7.02
CA PRO A 194 1.60 13.53 -7.64
C PRO A 194 0.44 14.45 -8.06
N ARG A 195 -0.44 13.96 -8.95
CA ARG A 195 -1.70 14.67 -9.22
C ARG A 195 -2.68 14.36 -8.09
N GLY A 196 -2.76 15.29 -7.14
CA GLY A 196 -3.53 15.12 -5.90
C GLY A 196 -2.67 14.50 -4.80
N GLU A 197 -3.27 13.71 -3.92
CA GLU A 197 -2.57 13.03 -2.82
C GLU A 197 -2.40 11.53 -3.15
N ASP A 198 -1.29 10.95 -2.67
CA ASP A 198 -1.05 9.50 -2.71
C ASP A 198 -1.46 8.82 -1.40
N ILE A 199 -1.26 9.47 -0.24
CA ILE A 199 -1.91 9.04 1.00
C ILE A 199 -3.42 9.02 0.77
N CYS A 200 -4.01 7.84 0.92
CA CYS A 200 -5.38 7.65 0.49
C CYS A 200 -6.37 8.27 1.48
N TYR A 201 -7.57 8.61 0.98
CA TYR A 201 -8.65 9.16 1.79
C TYR A 201 -8.94 8.33 3.05
N ALA A 202 -8.79 7.00 2.96
CA ALA A 202 -9.06 6.09 4.05
C ALA A 202 -8.06 6.26 5.20
N THR A 203 -6.79 6.46 4.88
CA THR A 203 -5.69 6.76 5.82
C THR A 203 -5.91 8.13 6.44
N THR A 204 -6.05 9.17 5.61
CA THR A 204 -6.24 10.56 6.06
C THR A 204 -7.45 10.69 6.99
N ASN A 205 -8.60 10.15 6.60
CA ASN A 205 -9.82 10.27 7.40
C ASN A 205 -9.74 9.49 8.72
N ARG A 206 -9.07 8.33 8.75
CA ARG A 206 -8.90 7.55 10.00
C ARG A 206 -7.94 8.24 10.95
N GLN A 207 -6.81 8.78 10.45
CA GLN A 207 -5.89 9.58 11.26
C GLN A 207 -6.59 10.82 11.83
N LYS A 208 -7.39 11.51 11.02
CA LYS A 208 -8.21 12.62 11.51
C LYS A 208 -9.20 12.17 12.61
N ALA A 209 -9.93 11.09 12.38
CA ALA A 209 -10.93 10.59 13.33
C ALA A 209 -10.33 10.19 14.68
N VAL A 210 -9.13 9.60 14.70
CA VAL A 210 -8.44 9.30 15.97
C VAL A 210 -7.92 10.56 16.66
N LYS A 211 -7.38 11.53 15.90
CA LYS A 211 -6.94 12.83 16.45
C LYS A 211 -8.11 13.61 17.08
N ASP A 212 -9.28 13.62 16.44
CA ASP A 212 -10.47 14.33 16.91
C ASP A 212 -10.96 13.83 18.30
N ILE A 213 -10.74 12.54 18.61
CA ILE A 213 -11.18 11.95 19.89
C ILE A 213 -10.06 11.77 20.92
N ALA A 214 -8.79 11.89 20.51
CA ALA A 214 -7.64 11.56 21.35
C ALA A 214 -7.60 12.36 22.66
N GLY A 215 -7.92 13.66 22.60
CA GLY A 215 -7.94 14.51 23.80
C GLY A 215 -9.11 14.25 24.76
N ALA A 216 -10.06 13.40 24.39
CA ALA A 216 -11.27 13.11 25.16
C ALA A 216 -11.31 11.67 25.70
N VAL A 217 -10.22 10.92 25.61
CA VAL A 217 -10.11 9.52 26.07
C VAL A 217 -8.87 9.31 26.94
N ASP A 218 -9.01 8.50 27.98
CA ASP A 218 -7.88 8.11 28.84
C ASP A 218 -7.07 6.94 28.24
N LEU A 219 -7.69 6.18 27.32
CA LEU A 219 -7.11 5.02 26.64
C LEU A 219 -7.70 4.91 25.23
N MET A 220 -6.82 4.69 24.25
CA MET A 220 -7.21 4.41 22.87
C MET A 220 -6.82 2.97 22.52
N LEU A 221 -7.78 2.21 21.99
CA LEU A 221 -7.56 0.86 21.48
C LEU A 221 -7.74 0.88 19.96
N VAL A 222 -6.67 0.58 19.23
CA VAL A 222 -6.69 0.43 17.77
C VAL A 222 -6.70 -1.06 17.47
N ILE A 223 -7.73 -1.52 16.76
CA ILE A 223 -7.85 -2.93 16.34
C ILE A 223 -7.33 -3.01 14.91
N GLY A 224 -6.28 -3.79 14.70
CA GLY A 224 -5.57 -3.99 13.43
C GLY A 224 -4.92 -5.35 13.42
#